data_AF-A0A4U0RV25-F1
#
_entry.id   AF-A0A4U0RV25-F1
#
_cell.length_a   1.000
_cell.length_b   1.000
_cell.length_c   1.000
_cell.angle_alpha   90.00
_cell.angle_beta   90.00
_cell.angle_gamma   90.00
#
_symmetry.space_group_name_H-M   'P 1'
#
loop_
_entity.id
_entity.type
_entity.pdbx_description
1 polymer ?
#
loop_
_entity_poly.entity_id
_entity_poly.type
_entity_poly.pdbx_seq_one_letter_code
_entity_poly.pdbx_strand_id
1 'polypeptide(L)'
;MTIPTDTDTDTDTDTDTGRDPAAGSVFEDASAQALEDLTAVVGRVQACTALGVSRATYYRHHRHSPAPVRPPRRERRRHPRALEAAEEERVL
;
A
#
# COMPACT_ATOMS: atom_id res chain seq x y z
N MET A 1 10.14 27.09 45.75
CA MET A 1 11.28 27.15 44.82
C MET A 1 10.88 26.28 43.63
N THR A 2 10.30 26.88 42.60
CA THR A 2 9.66 26.20 41.46
C THR A 2 10.45 26.58 40.22
N ILE A 3 11.02 25.60 39.53
CA ILE A 3 11.73 25.82 38.26
C ILE A 3 10.75 25.49 37.13
N PRO A 4 10.50 26.39 36.16
CA PRO A 4 9.86 26.02 34.92
C PRO A 4 10.92 25.43 33.98
N THR A 5 10.69 24.21 33.50
CA THR A 5 11.46 23.65 32.38
C THR A 5 10.76 24.02 31.09
N ASP A 6 11.33 24.98 30.37
CA ASP A 6 11.03 25.20 28.96
C ASP A 6 11.25 23.88 28.21
N THR A 7 10.19 23.39 27.58
CA THR A 7 10.28 22.31 26.61
C THR A 7 9.89 22.91 25.28
N ASP A 8 10.89 23.44 24.57
CA ASP A 8 10.79 23.70 23.14
C ASP A 8 10.48 22.38 22.45
N THR A 9 9.23 22.23 22.02
CA THR A 9 8.82 21.14 21.13
C THR A 9 8.72 21.74 19.74
N ASP A 10 9.86 21.77 19.04
CA ASP A 10 9.90 21.91 17.59
C ASP A 10 9.26 20.66 16.96
N THR A 11 7.94 20.68 16.80
CA THR A 11 7.27 19.78 15.87
C THR A 11 7.40 20.36 14.46
N ASP A 12 8.54 20.08 13.83
CA ASP A 12 8.62 19.96 12.37
C ASP A 12 7.80 18.73 11.94
N THR A 13 6.49 18.92 11.76
CA THR A 13 5.71 18.03 10.91
C THR A 13 5.62 18.66 9.54
N ASP A 14 6.53 18.19 8.69
CA ASP A 14 6.57 18.38 7.26
C ASP A 14 5.18 18.27 6.62
N THR A 15 5.01 19.13 5.63
CA THR A 15 3.81 19.35 4.84
C THR A 15 3.48 18.13 3.98
N ASP A 16 2.48 17.32 4.34
CA ASP A 16 1.79 16.48 3.35
C ASP A 16 0.57 17.24 2.81
N THR A 17 0.90 18.06 1.82
CA THR A 17 0.04 18.73 0.83
C THR A 17 -1.40 18.20 0.77
N GLY A 18 -2.36 19.11 0.99
CA GLY A 18 -3.79 18.88 0.85
C GLY A 18 -4.20 18.34 -0.52
N ARG A 19 -4.11 17.02 -0.67
CA ARG A 19 -4.77 16.28 -1.74
C ARG A 19 -6.16 15.94 -1.25
N ASP A 20 -7.16 16.65 -1.76
CA ASP A 20 -8.55 16.27 -1.54
C ASP A 20 -8.72 14.80 -1.96
N PRO A 21 -9.08 13.89 -1.04
CA PRO A 21 -9.15 12.46 -1.35
C PRO A 21 -10.18 12.17 -2.45
N ALA A 22 -11.21 13.02 -2.57
CA ALA A 22 -12.19 12.99 -3.64
C ALA A 22 -11.60 13.36 -5.02
N ALA A 23 -10.66 14.31 -5.10
CA ALA A 23 -10.01 14.66 -6.35
C ALA A 23 -9.05 13.55 -6.81
N GLY A 24 -8.44 12.83 -5.86
CA GLY A 24 -7.65 11.62 -6.13
C GLY A 24 -8.48 10.49 -6.75
N SER A 25 -9.68 10.25 -6.22
CA SER A 25 -10.55 9.18 -6.74
C SER A 25 -11.14 9.51 -8.11
N VAL A 26 -11.57 10.76 -8.36
CA VAL A 26 -12.17 11.14 -9.66
C VAL A 26 -11.19 10.97 -10.82
N PHE A 27 -9.91 11.33 -10.62
CA PHE A 27 -8.90 11.14 -11.66
C PHE A 27 -8.65 9.66 -11.95
N GLU A 28 -8.59 8.83 -10.91
CA GLU A 28 -8.40 7.38 -11.06
C GLU A 28 -9.59 6.75 -11.79
N ASP A 29 -10.82 7.14 -11.44
CA ASP A 29 -12.05 6.69 -12.09
C ASP A 29 -12.08 7.10 -13.57
N ALA A 30 -11.72 8.35 -13.88
CA ALA A 30 -11.62 8.84 -15.26
C ALA A 30 -10.53 8.11 -16.05
N SER A 31 -9.40 7.80 -15.42
CA SER A 31 -8.29 7.05 -16.04
C SER A 31 -8.68 5.61 -16.33
N ALA A 32 -9.40 4.96 -15.40
CA ALA A 32 -9.93 3.61 -15.58
C ALA A 32 -10.94 3.56 -16.73
N GLN A 33 -11.85 4.53 -16.81
CA GLN A 33 -12.82 4.63 -17.91
C GLN A 33 -12.12 4.83 -19.26
N ALA A 34 -11.18 5.78 -19.35
CA ALA A 34 -10.43 6.03 -20.57
C ALA A 34 -9.64 4.79 -21.04
N LEU A 35 -9.15 3.98 -20.09
CA LEU A 35 -8.43 2.74 -20.40
C LEU A 35 -9.34 1.67 -21.00
N GLU A 36 -10.58 1.53 -20.53
CA GLU A 36 -11.54 0.59 -21.12
C GLU A 36 -11.96 1.03 -22.53
N ASP A 37 -12.23 2.32 -22.71
CA ASP A 37 -12.60 2.88 -24.03
C ASP A 37 -11.47 2.65 -25.04
N LEU A 38 -10.22 2.92 -24.65
CA LEU A 38 -9.05 2.71 -25.50
C LEU A 38 -8.77 1.22 -25.72
N THR A 39 -9.02 0.36 -24.73
CA THR A 39 -8.87 -1.10 -24.85
C THR A 39 -9.75 -1.65 -25.98
N ALA A 40 -10.96 -1.12 -26.16
CA ALA A 40 -11.87 -1.57 -27.21
C ALA A 40 -11.34 -1.28 -28.63
N VAL A 41 -10.49 -0.26 -28.79
CA VAL A 41 -9.97 0.18 -30.09
C VAL A 41 -8.60 -0.41 -30.40
N VAL A 42 -7.65 -0.33 -29.47
CA VAL A 42 -6.23 -0.69 -29.72
C VAL A 42 -5.77 -1.92 -28.93
N GLY A 43 -6.65 -2.48 -28.10
CA GLY A 43 -6.32 -3.58 -27.19
C GLY A 43 -5.61 -3.13 -25.91
N ARG A 44 -5.70 -3.97 -24.88
CA ARG A 44 -5.31 -3.63 -23.50
C ARG A 44 -3.84 -3.22 -23.35
N VAL A 45 -2.92 -3.86 -24.07
CA VAL A 45 -1.47 -3.61 -23.93
C VAL A 45 -1.09 -2.21 -24.44
N GLN A 46 -1.61 -1.82 -25.60
CA GLN A 46 -1.36 -0.51 -26.18
C GLN A 46 -2.07 0.59 -25.36
N ALA A 47 -3.29 0.32 -24.87
CA ALA A 47 -4.00 1.23 -24.00
C ALA A 47 -3.25 1.53 -22.69
N CYS A 48 -2.73 0.49 -22.01
CA CYS A 48 -1.89 0.67 -20.83
C CYS A 48 -0.62 1.50 -21.12
N THR A 49 0.02 1.25 -22.26
CA THR A 49 1.24 1.97 -22.66
C THR A 49 0.94 3.43 -22.95
N ALA A 50 -0.16 3.74 -23.64
CA ALA A 50 -0.57 5.11 -23.97
C ALA A 50 -0.95 5.94 -22.74
N LEU A 51 -1.60 5.34 -21.75
CA LEU A 51 -1.99 6.01 -20.51
C LEU A 51 -0.87 6.05 -19.44
N GLY A 52 0.27 5.39 -19.69
CA GLY A 52 1.37 5.30 -18.72
C GLY A 52 1.06 4.41 -17.51
N VAL A 53 0.03 3.57 -17.60
CA VAL A 53 -0.39 2.69 -16.50
C VAL A 53 0.28 1.33 -16.64
N SER A 54 0.84 0.82 -15.54
CA SER A 54 1.41 -0.53 -15.55
C SER A 54 0.31 -1.59 -15.72
N ARG A 55 0.52 -2.54 -16.65
CA ARG A 55 -0.41 -3.66 -16.87
C ARG A 55 -0.65 -4.46 -15.59
N ALA A 56 0.40 -4.68 -14.79
CA ALA A 56 0.30 -5.43 -13.55
C ALA A 56 -0.57 -4.70 -12.51
N THR A 57 -0.42 -3.39 -12.39
CA THR A 57 -1.26 -2.54 -11.51
C THR A 57 -2.70 -2.63 -11.95
N TYR A 58 -2.97 -2.39 -13.23
CA TYR A 58 -4.34 -2.46 -13.78
C TYR A 58 -5.00 -3.81 -13.43
N TYR A 59 -4.37 -4.95 -13.72
CA TYR A 59 -4.96 -6.26 -13.41
C TYR A 59 -5.11 -6.52 -11.91
N ARG A 60 -4.24 -6.00 -11.04
CA ARG A 60 -4.43 -6.18 -9.59
C ARG A 60 -5.72 -5.53 -9.08
N HIS A 61 -6.10 -4.39 -9.65
CA HIS A 61 -7.28 -3.63 -9.23
C HIS A 61 -8.55 -4.01 -10.00
N HIS A 62 -8.43 -4.41 -11.28
CA HIS A 62 -9.57 -4.65 -12.17
C HIS A 62 -9.82 -6.14 -12.46
N ARG A 63 -9.09 -7.05 -11.80
CA ARG A 63 -9.32 -8.49 -11.96
C ARG A 63 -10.59 -8.89 -11.22
N HIS A 64 -11.65 -9.16 -11.99
CA HIS A 64 -12.91 -9.70 -11.48
C HIS A 64 -12.88 -11.19 -11.14
N SER A 65 -11.87 -11.93 -11.62
CA SER A 65 -11.78 -13.35 -11.29
C SER A 65 -11.49 -13.53 -9.79
N PRO A 66 -12.08 -14.53 -9.12
CA PRO A 66 -11.83 -14.77 -7.72
C PRO A 66 -10.34 -14.97 -7.46
N ALA A 67 -9.85 -14.44 -6.34
CA ALA A 67 -8.47 -14.67 -5.94
C ALA A 67 -8.23 -16.18 -5.82
N PRO A 68 -7.09 -16.70 -6.30
CA PRO A 68 -6.77 -18.11 -6.14
C PRO A 68 -6.76 -18.46 -4.64
N VAL A 69 -7.29 -19.65 -4.31
CA VAL A 69 -7.28 -20.17 -2.94
C VAL A 69 -5.84 -20.17 -2.46
N ARG A 70 -5.55 -19.32 -1.47
CA ARG A 70 -4.21 -19.28 -0.87
C ARG A 70 -4.02 -20.58 -0.09
N PRO A 71 -2.86 -21.25 -0.20
CA PRO A 71 -2.57 -22.36 0.68
C PRO A 71 -2.66 -21.90 2.14
N PRO A 72 -3.02 -22.80 3.08
CA PRO A 72 -3.03 -22.45 4.49
C PRO A 72 -1.67 -21.87 4.88
N ARG A 73 -1.70 -20.80 5.69
CA ARG A 73 -0.45 -20.20 6.19
C ARG A 73 0.33 -21.28 6.92
N ARG A 74 1.57 -21.51 6.48
CA ARG A 74 2.49 -22.39 7.20
C ARG A 74 2.73 -21.79 8.58
N GLU A 75 2.72 -22.64 9.60
CA GLU A 75 3.11 -22.23 10.94
C GLU A 75 4.51 -21.63 10.90
N ARG A 76 4.68 -20.50 11.59
CA ARG A 76 5.98 -19.82 11.65
C ARG A 76 6.92 -20.72 12.45
N ARG A 77 7.90 -21.32 11.77
CA ARG A 77 8.98 -22.05 12.45
C ARG A 77 9.77 -21.07 13.32
N ARG A 78 10.00 -21.40 14.59
CA ARG A 78 10.94 -20.66 15.44
C ARG A 78 12.30 -20.61 14.75
N HIS A 79 12.95 -19.45 14.80
CA HIS A 79 14.29 -19.30 14.25
C HIS A 79 15.25 -20.19 15.05
N PRO A 80 16.28 -20.81 14.42
CA PRO A 80 17.22 -21.68 15.14
C PRO A 80 17.98 -21.01 16.29
N ARG A 81 18.01 -19.69 16.31
CA ARG A 81 18.64 -18.86 17.36
C ARG A 81 17.62 -18.12 18.22
N ALA A 82 16.34 -18.49 18.14
CA ALA A 82 15.34 -17.96 19.06
C ALA A 82 15.65 -18.51 20.46
N LEU A 83 15.47 -17.68 21.48
CA LEU A 83 15.61 -18.08 22.88
C LEU A 83 14.63 -19.22 23.20
N GLU A 84 15.04 -20.12 24.08
CA GLU A 84 14.11 -21.11 24.64
C GLU A 84 13.12 -20.45 25.61
N ALA A 85 11.98 -21.09 25.87
CA ALA A 85 10.94 -20.51 26.72
C ALA A 85 11.45 -20.10 28.12
N ALA A 86 12.35 -20.91 28.69
CA ALA A 86 12.98 -20.62 29.98
C ALA A 86 13.98 -19.45 29.91
N GLU A 87 14.55 -19.19 28.74
CA GLU A 87 15.44 -18.04 28.52
C GLU A 87 14.62 -16.76 28.27
N GLU A 88 13.52 -16.85 27.53
CA GLU A 88 12.58 -15.74 27.30
C GLU A 88 12.05 -15.19 28.63
N GLU A 89 11.64 -16.06 29.55
CA GLU A 89 11.12 -15.67 30.88
C GLU A 89 12.16 -14.98 31.78
N ARG A 90 13.46 -15.17 31.51
CA ARG A 90 14.53 -14.50 32.26
C ARG A 90 14.93 -13.14 31.68
N VAL A 91 14.64 -12.90 30.40
CA VAL A 91 15.15 -11.74 29.65
C VAL A 91 14.06 -10.69 29.39
N LEU A 92 12.81 -11.11 29.20
CA LEU A 92 11.65 -10.24 28.96
C LEU A 92 10.93 -9.90 30.27
#